data_AF-L5NP94-F1
#
_entry.id   AF-L5NP94-F1
#
_cell.length_a   1.000
_cell.length_b   1.000
_cell.length_c   1.000
_cell.angle_alpha   90.00
_cell.angle_beta   90.00
_cell.angle_gamma   90.00
#
_symmetry.space_group_name_H-M   'P 1'
#
loop_
_entity.id
_entity.type
_entity.pdbx_description
1 polymer ?
#
loop_
_entity_poly.entity_id
_entity_poly.type
_entity_poly.pdbx_seq_one_letter_code
_entity_poly.pdbx_strand_id
1 'polypeptide(L)'
;AGNTAINDTAEHNLPGGEVFTAPVKDSVNGEVYFDLPLYRQGREVSGVRVRFEDGEVVDYSAEGNEEVLDGVFDTDEGARYLGELGIGMNRSIDQFTYNMLFDEKMGDTVHMAVGSAYPETVGADNELNESAEHVDMIVDMSEDSVIEVDGEVVQRDGTFVFEDGF
;
A
#
# COMPACT_ATOMS: atom_id res chain seq x y z
N ALA A 1 -4.57 15.70 -6.18
CA ALA A 1 -4.39 16.52 -4.95
C ALA A 1 -5.74 16.66 -4.23
N GLY A 2 -5.75 16.99 -2.94
CA GLY A 2 -6.98 17.26 -2.19
C GLY A 2 -7.53 16.09 -1.36
N ASN A 3 -6.91 14.91 -1.43
CA ASN A 3 -7.15 13.82 -0.49
C ASN A 3 -6.43 14.10 0.84
N THR A 4 -6.94 13.50 1.92
CA THR A 4 -6.46 13.71 3.29
C THR A 4 -5.64 12.51 3.74
N ALA A 5 -4.48 12.78 4.35
CA ALA A 5 -3.70 11.77 5.06
C ALA A 5 -4.16 11.67 6.51
N ILE A 6 -4.25 10.45 7.03
CA ILE A 6 -4.75 10.12 8.37
C ILE A 6 -3.68 9.28 9.07
N ASN A 7 -3.49 9.53 10.37
CA ASN A 7 -2.63 8.69 11.20
C ASN A 7 -3.47 7.59 11.85
N ASP A 8 -3.04 6.33 11.73
CA ASP A 8 -3.63 5.23 12.50
C ASP A 8 -3.11 5.28 13.94
N THR A 9 -3.93 5.86 14.82
CA THR A 9 -3.66 6.00 16.25
C THR A 9 -4.21 4.84 17.10
N ALA A 10 -4.43 3.68 16.48
CA ALA A 10 -4.95 2.47 17.10
C ALA A 10 -6.40 2.56 17.63
N GLU A 11 -7.25 3.35 16.96
CA GLU A 11 -8.69 3.46 17.28
C GLU A 11 -9.54 2.43 16.51
N HIS A 12 -9.12 2.08 15.30
CA HIS A 12 -9.81 1.13 14.41
C HIS A 12 -9.02 -0.18 14.25
N ASN A 13 -7.69 -0.08 14.19
CA ASN A 13 -6.77 -1.21 14.16
C ASN A 13 -6.00 -1.31 15.49
N LEU A 14 -5.58 -2.51 15.87
CA LEU A 14 -4.65 -2.70 16.99
C LEU A 14 -3.70 -3.85 16.63
N PRO A 15 -2.41 -3.57 16.37
CA PRO A 15 -1.72 -2.29 16.55
C PRO A 15 -2.15 -1.22 15.53
N GLY A 16 -1.93 0.05 15.88
CA GLY A 16 -1.85 1.11 14.89
C GLY A 16 -0.39 1.37 14.50
N GLY A 17 -0.13 2.53 13.90
CA GLY A 17 1.23 2.98 13.59
C GLY A 17 1.53 3.00 12.11
N GLU A 18 0.63 3.57 11.33
CA GLU A 18 0.88 4.00 9.96
C GLU A 18 0.35 5.42 9.73
N VAL A 19 0.74 6.02 8.61
CA VAL A 19 0.04 7.15 8.00
C VAL A 19 -0.45 6.72 6.63
N PHE A 20 -1.72 6.96 6.33
CA PHE A 20 -2.35 6.48 5.10
C PHE A 20 -3.23 7.53 4.43
N THR A 21 -3.44 7.37 3.12
CA THR A 21 -4.35 8.19 2.32
C THR A 21 -4.82 7.40 1.10
N ALA A 22 -5.90 7.85 0.44
CA ALA A 22 -6.25 7.37 -0.88
C ALA A 22 -5.46 8.13 -1.95
N PRO A 23 -4.82 7.46 -2.92
CA PRO A 23 -4.37 8.09 -4.14
C PRO A 23 -5.56 8.73 -4.90
N VAL A 24 -5.31 9.75 -5.72
CA VAL A 24 -6.36 10.19 -6.65
C VAL A 24 -6.51 9.11 -7.72
N LYS A 25 -7.71 8.53 -7.81
CA LYS A 25 -8.06 7.33 -8.59
C LYS A 25 -7.37 7.29 -9.95
N ASP A 26 -7.56 8.33 -10.77
CA ASP A 26 -7.09 8.38 -12.16
C ASP A 26 -5.69 9.02 -12.35
N SER A 27 -4.87 9.07 -11.30
CA SER A 27 -3.58 9.77 -11.33
C SER A 27 -2.34 8.89 -11.17
N VAL A 28 -2.53 7.64 -10.74
CA VAL A 28 -1.43 6.72 -10.43
C VAL A 28 -0.77 6.25 -11.74
N ASN A 29 0.55 6.39 -11.81
CA ASN A 29 1.34 5.98 -12.97
C ASN A 29 2.67 5.39 -12.49
N GLY A 30 3.11 4.31 -13.14
CA GLY A 30 4.40 3.68 -12.86
C GLY A 30 4.28 2.19 -12.60
N GLU A 31 5.25 1.64 -11.88
CA GLU A 31 5.37 0.22 -11.62
C GLU A 31 5.85 0.00 -10.18
N VAL A 32 5.33 -1.05 -9.54
CA VAL A 32 5.67 -1.42 -8.16
C VAL A 32 5.98 -2.90 -8.12
N TYR A 33 7.00 -3.25 -7.33
CA TYR A 33 7.35 -4.62 -6.97
C TYR A 33 7.10 -4.80 -5.47
N PHE A 34 6.12 -5.63 -5.12
CA PHE A 34 5.84 -6.02 -3.75
C PHE A 34 6.64 -7.27 -3.42
N ASP A 35 7.66 -7.08 -2.60
CA ASP A 35 8.69 -8.06 -2.29
C ASP A 35 8.38 -8.87 -1.02
N LEU A 36 7.45 -8.39 -0.18
CA LEU A 36 6.90 -9.16 0.92
C LEU A 36 5.66 -9.95 0.48
N PRO A 37 5.51 -11.22 0.90
CA PRO A 37 4.40 -12.05 0.47
C PRO A 37 3.09 -11.63 1.13
N LEU A 38 1.99 -11.69 0.37
CA LEU A 38 0.64 -11.57 0.92
C LEU A 38 0.03 -12.96 1.12
N TYR A 39 -0.74 -13.15 2.19
CA TYR A 39 -1.42 -14.43 2.45
C TYR A 39 -2.92 -14.29 2.25
N ARG A 40 -3.48 -14.96 1.24
CA ARG A 40 -4.90 -14.85 0.88
C ARG A 40 -5.48 -16.24 0.58
N GLN A 41 -6.64 -16.53 1.17
CA GLN A 41 -7.37 -17.80 0.96
C GLN A 41 -6.50 -19.07 1.16
N GLY A 42 -5.57 -19.03 2.12
CA GLY A 42 -4.68 -20.16 2.41
C GLY A 42 -3.51 -20.32 1.44
N ARG A 43 -3.27 -19.32 0.58
CA ARG A 43 -2.18 -19.29 -0.40
C ARG A 43 -1.31 -18.07 -0.17
N GLU A 44 -0.01 -18.28 -0.27
CA GLU A 44 0.99 -17.22 -0.24
C GLU A 44 1.25 -16.74 -1.66
N VAL A 45 1.00 -15.47 -1.94
CA VAL A 45 1.36 -14.85 -3.22
C VAL A 45 2.63 -14.06 -3.00
N SER A 46 3.63 -14.26 -3.86
CA SER A 46 4.96 -13.66 -3.69
C SER A 46 5.49 -13.08 -4.99
N GLY A 47 6.37 -12.08 -4.85
CA GLY A 47 7.04 -11.42 -5.94
C GLY A 47 6.07 -10.71 -6.90
N VAL A 48 5.12 -9.96 -6.36
CA VAL A 48 4.05 -9.35 -7.15
C VAL A 48 4.58 -8.10 -7.85
N ARG A 49 4.30 -7.96 -9.15
CA ARG A 49 4.60 -6.76 -9.94
C ARG A 49 3.32 -6.22 -10.51
N VAL A 50 3.12 -4.91 -10.41
CA VAL A 50 1.92 -4.22 -10.92
C VAL A 50 2.34 -2.96 -11.65
N ARG A 51 1.74 -2.71 -12.82
CA ARG A 51 1.96 -1.53 -13.64
C ARG A 51 0.67 -0.73 -13.79
N PHE A 52 0.76 0.57 -13.54
CA PHE A 52 -0.34 1.51 -13.61
C PHE A 52 -0.16 2.51 -14.74
N GLU A 53 -1.24 2.78 -15.48
CA GLU A 53 -1.34 3.88 -16.44
C GLU A 53 -2.66 4.62 -16.20
N ASP A 54 -2.62 5.95 -16.07
CA ASP A 54 -3.80 6.80 -15.84
C ASP A 54 -4.71 6.29 -14.69
N GLY A 55 -4.11 5.74 -13.63
CA GLY A 55 -4.79 5.20 -12.45
C GLY A 55 -5.09 3.70 -12.48
N GLU A 56 -5.14 3.09 -13.67
CA GLU A 56 -5.60 1.72 -13.84
C GLU A 56 -4.44 0.72 -13.90
N VAL A 57 -4.61 -0.45 -13.28
CA VAL A 57 -3.73 -1.61 -13.46
C VAL A 57 -3.86 -2.14 -14.88
N VAL A 58 -2.80 -1.90 -15.68
CA VAL A 58 -2.72 -2.34 -17.08
C VAL A 58 -1.90 -3.61 -17.28
N ASP A 59 -1.11 -4.01 -16.28
CA ASP A 59 -0.33 -5.25 -16.29
C ASP A 59 0.01 -5.69 -14.87
N TYR A 60 0.07 -7.00 -14.62
CA TYR A 60 0.51 -7.56 -13.35
C TYR A 60 1.08 -8.97 -13.52
N SER A 61 1.91 -9.40 -12.57
CA SER A 61 2.42 -10.77 -12.49
C SER A 61 2.78 -11.15 -11.06
N ALA A 62 2.87 -12.45 -10.76
CA ALA A 62 3.45 -12.95 -9.51
C ALA A 62 4.40 -14.13 -9.74
N GLU A 63 5.41 -14.26 -8.89
CA GLU A 63 6.34 -15.39 -8.92
C GLU A 63 5.70 -16.66 -8.34
N GLY A 64 4.76 -16.50 -7.40
CA GLY A 64 4.00 -17.59 -6.78
C GLY A 64 2.51 -17.29 -6.72
N ASN A 65 1.68 -18.27 -7.09
CA ASN A 65 0.21 -18.23 -6.99
C ASN A 65 -0.47 -17.02 -7.68
N GLU A 66 0.01 -16.63 -8.87
CA GLU A 66 -0.52 -15.51 -9.69
C GLU A 66 -2.04 -15.58 -9.90
N GLU A 67 -2.62 -16.78 -10.00
CA GLU A 67 -4.06 -16.94 -10.19
C GLU A 67 -4.93 -16.37 -9.04
N VAL A 68 -4.32 -16.12 -7.88
CA VAL A 68 -4.98 -15.43 -6.77
C VAL A 68 -5.17 -13.95 -7.08
N LEU A 69 -4.23 -13.33 -7.82
CA LEU A 69 -4.33 -11.94 -8.28
C LEU A 69 -5.35 -11.78 -9.40
N ASP A 70 -5.45 -12.75 -10.32
CA ASP A 70 -6.53 -12.76 -11.31
C ASP A 70 -7.90 -12.61 -10.63
N GLY A 71 -8.12 -13.39 -9.57
CA GLY A 71 -9.33 -13.30 -8.77
C GLY A 71 -9.55 -11.94 -8.10
N VAL A 72 -8.49 -11.22 -7.72
CA VAL A 72 -8.61 -9.84 -7.20
C VAL A 72 -9.04 -8.90 -8.32
N PHE A 73 -8.24 -8.82 -9.39
CA PHE A 73 -8.40 -7.83 -10.45
C PHE A 73 -9.62 -8.05 -11.35
N ASP A 74 -10.19 -9.26 -11.35
CA ASP A 74 -11.43 -9.58 -12.08
C ASP A 74 -12.70 -9.46 -11.22
N THR A 75 -12.60 -9.04 -9.95
CA THR A 75 -13.78 -8.93 -9.07
C THR A 75 -14.74 -7.85 -9.52
N ASP A 76 -14.25 -6.64 -9.77
CA ASP A 76 -15.01 -5.50 -10.29
C ASP A 76 -14.07 -4.44 -10.88
N GLU A 77 -14.63 -3.40 -11.49
CA GLU A 77 -13.85 -2.32 -12.13
C GLU A 77 -12.95 -1.58 -11.12
N GLY A 78 -13.41 -1.40 -9.87
CA GLY A 78 -12.67 -0.69 -8.83
C GLY A 78 -11.44 -1.45 -8.34
N ALA A 79 -11.42 -2.78 -8.46
CA ALA A 79 -10.28 -3.62 -8.07
C ALA A 79 -8.99 -3.34 -8.87
N ARG A 80 -9.08 -2.62 -10.00
CA ARG A 80 -7.94 -2.21 -10.83
C ARG A 80 -7.38 -0.83 -10.51
N TYR A 81 -7.85 -0.20 -9.44
CA TYR A 81 -7.38 1.12 -8.99
C TYR A 81 -6.92 1.03 -7.55
N LEU A 82 -6.01 1.91 -7.13
CA LEU A 82 -5.59 1.98 -5.74
C LEU A 82 -6.68 2.63 -4.88
N GLY A 83 -6.96 1.99 -3.75
CA GLY A 83 -7.78 2.51 -2.67
C GLY A 83 -6.97 3.18 -1.57
N GLU A 84 -5.71 2.76 -1.40
CA GLU A 84 -4.86 3.19 -0.31
C GLU A 84 -3.37 3.21 -0.71
N LEU A 85 -2.68 4.20 -0.14
CA LEU A 85 -1.23 4.23 0.05
C LEU A 85 -1.01 4.45 1.55
N GLY A 86 -0.37 3.47 2.19
CA GLY A 86 0.00 3.53 3.61
C GLY A 86 1.50 3.43 3.80
N ILE A 87 1.99 4.11 4.83
CA ILE A 87 3.40 4.10 5.23
C ILE A 87 3.44 3.67 6.69
N GLY A 88 4.01 2.49 6.94
CA GLY A 88 4.21 1.97 8.27
C GLY A 88 5.21 2.80 9.06
N MET A 89 4.95 2.98 10.35
CA MET A 89 5.73 3.83 11.26
C MET A 89 5.96 3.17 12.62
N ASN A 90 5.50 1.93 12.82
CA ASN A 90 5.60 1.25 14.10
C ASN A 90 6.95 0.55 14.27
N ARG A 91 7.90 1.24 14.91
CA ARG A 91 9.24 0.71 15.25
C ARG A 91 9.24 -0.47 16.24
N SER A 92 8.10 -0.79 16.84
CA SER A 92 7.99 -1.94 17.78
C SER A 92 7.66 -3.25 17.08
N ILE A 93 7.33 -3.22 15.78
CA ILE A 93 7.09 -4.41 14.96
C ILE A 93 8.31 -4.52 14.04
N ASP A 94 9.25 -5.38 14.43
CA ASP A 94 10.60 -5.49 13.85
C ASP A 94 10.81 -6.81 13.09
N GLN A 95 9.74 -7.56 12.87
CA GLN A 95 9.78 -8.85 12.19
C GLN A 95 8.49 -9.07 11.41
N PHE A 96 8.61 -9.65 10.23
CA PHE A 96 7.48 -10.08 9.43
C PHE A 96 6.73 -11.23 10.11
N THR A 97 5.40 -11.16 10.13
CA THR A 97 4.54 -12.02 10.95
C THR A 97 3.56 -12.88 10.14
N TYR A 98 3.44 -12.67 8.83
CA TYR A 98 2.36 -13.23 7.99
C TYR A 98 0.97 -12.82 8.46
N ASN A 99 0.86 -11.66 9.11
CA ASN A 99 -0.39 -11.06 9.53
C ASN A 99 -0.41 -9.63 9.03
N MET A 100 -1.22 -9.39 7.99
CA MET A 100 -1.29 -8.10 7.30
C MET A 100 -1.47 -6.92 8.27
N LEU A 101 -2.31 -7.07 9.29
CA LEU A 101 -2.57 -6.04 10.30
C LEU A 101 -1.32 -5.59 11.07
N PHE A 102 -0.31 -6.46 11.20
CA PHE A 102 0.97 -6.14 11.82
C PHE A 102 2.00 -5.72 10.78
N ASP A 103 2.06 -6.46 9.68
CA ASP A 103 3.11 -6.33 8.67
C ASP A 103 3.01 -4.97 7.93
N GLU A 104 1.80 -4.49 7.66
CA GLU A 104 1.55 -3.16 7.05
C GLU A 104 1.92 -1.99 7.99
N LYS A 105 2.01 -2.23 9.31
CA LYS A 105 2.32 -1.20 10.30
C LYS A 105 3.82 -1.08 10.59
N MET A 106 4.63 -2.04 10.15
CA MET A 106 6.07 -2.07 10.41
C MET A 106 6.73 -0.75 9.97
N GLY A 107 7.66 -0.23 10.77
CA GLY A 107 8.24 1.11 10.50
C GLY A 107 9.01 1.24 9.18
N ASP A 108 9.38 0.13 8.57
CA ASP A 108 10.18 0.04 7.35
C ASP A 108 9.36 -0.50 6.18
N THR A 109 8.03 -0.34 6.19
CA THR A 109 7.16 -0.81 5.11
C THR A 109 6.32 0.31 4.50
N VAL A 110 6.03 0.13 3.21
CA VAL A 110 4.98 0.87 2.49
C VAL A 110 4.02 -0.16 1.95
N HIS A 111 2.72 0.08 2.07
CA HIS A 111 1.71 -0.76 1.41
C HIS A 111 0.83 0.05 0.48
N MET A 112 0.28 -0.67 -0.50
CA MET A 112 -0.72 -0.14 -1.41
C MET A 112 -1.86 -1.13 -1.49
N ALA A 113 -3.08 -0.65 -1.26
CA ALA A 113 -4.28 -1.46 -1.40
C ALA A 113 -4.89 -1.24 -2.78
N VAL A 114 -5.12 -2.32 -3.53
CA VAL A 114 -5.99 -2.28 -4.71
C VAL A 114 -7.45 -2.45 -4.27
N GLY A 115 -8.37 -1.75 -4.93
CA GLY A 115 -9.79 -1.77 -4.59
C GLY A 115 -10.22 -0.56 -3.74
N SER A 116 -11.18 -0.77 -2.85
CA SER A 116 -11.95 0.30 -2.21
C SER A 116 -11.07 1.26 -1.42
N ALA A 117 -11.29 2.55 -1.60
CA ALA A 117 -10.74 3.59 -0.75
C ALA A 117 -11.59 3.81 0.50
N TYR A 118 -10.98 4.31 1.57
CA TYR A 118 -11.70 4.78 2.75
C TYR A 118 -12.34 6.16 2.48
N PRO A 119 -13.67 6.32 2.64
CA PRO A 119 -14.35 7.59 2.33
C PRO A 119 -13.77 8.82 3.04
N GLU A 120 -13.23 8.65 4.25
CA GLU A 120 -12.62 9.70 5.05
C GLU A 120 -11.27 10.22 4.51
N THR A 121 -10.57 9.44 3.68
CA THR A 121 -9.31 9.86 3.06
C THR A 121 -9.55 10.59 1.72
N VAL A 122 -10.74 10.45 1.14
CA VAL A 122 -11.08 11.02 -0.16
C VAL A 122 -11.69 12.42 0.00
N GLY A 123 -11.07 13.40 -0.66
CA GLY A 123 -11.56 14.78 -0.67
C GLY A 123 -12.89 14.92 -1.43
N ALA A 124 -13.72 15.90 -1.04
CA ALA A 124 -15.06 16.09 -1.60
C ALA A 124 -15.11 16.34 -3.13
N ASP A 125 -14.00 16.79 -3.72
CA ASP A 125 -13.87 17.05 -5.15
C ASP A 125 -13.23 15.87 -5.93
N ASN A 126 -12.84 14.79 -5.24
CA ASN A 126 -12.22 13.61 -5.84
C ASN A 126 -13.21 12.43 -5.86
N GLU A 127 -13.02 11.53 -6.83
CA GLU A 127 -13.81 10.31 -6.94
C GLU A 127 -13.36 9.28 -5.89
N LEU A 128 -14.34 8.71 -5.18
CA LEU A 128 -14.13 7.56 -4.31
C LEU A 128 -13.95 6.31 -5.17
N ASN A 129 -12.83 5.59 -5.01
CA ASN A 129 -12.74 4.27 -5.60
C ASN A 129 -13.59 3.29 -4.78
N GLU A 130 -14.62 2.72 -5.39
CA GLU A 130 -15.52 1.75 -4.76
C GLU A 130 -15.26 0.36 -5.37
N SER A 131 -15.03 -0.64 -4.51
CA SER A 131 -14.80 -2.04 -4.91
C SER A 131 -15.26 -2.98 -3.80
N ALA A 132 -15.55 -4.24 -4.14
CA ALA A 132 -15.71 -5.32 -3.18
C ALA A 132 -14.36 -5.81 -2.61
N GLU A 133 -13.25 -5.47 -3.25
CA GLU A 133 -11.91 -5.78 -2.80
C GLU A 133 -11.28 -4.61 -2.05
N HIS A 134 -10.41 -4.92 -1.11
CA HIS A 134 -9.41 -4.02 -0.51
C HIS A 134 -8.26 -4.93 -0.11
N VAL A 135 -7.20 -4.95 -0.92
CA VAL A 135 -6.12 -5.93 -0.81
C VAL A 135 -4.78 -5.23 -0.73
N ASP A 136 -4.22 -5.22 0.48
CA ASP A 136 -2.90 -4.69 0.79
C ASP A 136 -1.79 -5.58 0.25
N MET A 137 -0.79 -4.93 -0.32
CA MET A 137 0.47 -5.52 -0.74
C MET A 137 1.61 -4.63 -0.26
N ILE A 138 2.68 -5.25 0.24
CA ILE A 138 3.73 -4.55 0.99
C ILE A 138 5.03 -4.52 0.20
N VAL A 139 5.68 -3.36 0.25
CA VAL A 139 7.06 -3.10 -0.15
C VAL A 139 7.92 -2.95 1.10
N ASP A 140 9.01 -3.71 1.19
CA ASP A 140 10.06 -3.49 2.20
C ASP A 140 10.90 -2.28 1.80
N MET A 141 11.07 -1.37 2.74
CA MET A 141 11.85 -0.15 2.59
C MET A 141 13.14 -0.19 3.40
N SER A 142 13.51 -1.32 4.01
CA SER A 142 14.65 -1.39 4.93
C SER A 142 16.04 -1.23 4.29
N GLU A 143 16.19 -1.49 2.98
CA GLU A 143 17.48 -1.45 2.27
C GLU A 143 17.37 -0.86 0.86
N ASP A 144 18.37 -0.07 0.45
CA ASP A 144 18.51 0.54 -0.88
C ASP A 144 17.23 1.28 -1.35
N SER A 145 16.56 1.97 -0.42
CA SER A 145 15.22 2.51 -0.61
C SER A 145 15.13 4.02 -0.32
N VAL A 146 14.20 4.70 -1.00
CA VAL A 146 13.94 6.13 -0.83
C VAL A 146 12.46 6.43 -1.00
N ILE A 147 11.89 7.24 -0.11
CA ILE A 147 10.60 7.92 -0.35
C ILE A 147 10.88 9.38 -0.67
N GLU A 148 10.41 9.84 -1.83
CA GLU A 148 10.48 11.23 -2.27
C GLU A 148 9.07 11.79 -2.47
N VAL A 149 8.81 12.99 -1.93
CA VAL A 149 7.55 13.70 -2.08
C VAL A 149 7.86 15.10 -2.60
N ASP A 150 7.27 15.47 -3.76
CA ASP A 150 7.47 16.78 -4.41
C ASP A 150 8.94 17.17 -4.63
N GLY A 151 9.83 16.19 -4.83
CA GLY A 151 11.27 16.41 -5.01
C GLY A 151 12.07 16.46 -3.70
N GLU A 152 11.42 16.26 -2.55
CA GLU A 152 12.05 16.19 -1.23
C GLU A 152 12.10 14.75 -0.73
N VAL A 153 13.30 14.25 -0.42
CA VAL A 153 13.47 12.92 0.18
C VAL A 153 13.04 12.96 1.64
N VAL A 154 12.04 12.14 2.01
CA VAL A 154 11.47 12.07 3.36
C VAL A 154 11.86 10.81 4.13
N GLN A 155 12.28 9.74 3.44
CA GLN A 155 12.76 8.49 4.02
C GLN A 155 13.92 7.93 3.21
N ARG A 156 14.92 7.33 3.87
CA ARG A 156 16.03 6.55 3.28
C ARG A 156 16.19 5.28 4.10
N ASP A 157 16.18 4.12 3.45
CA ASP A 157 16.40 2.82 4.11
C ASP A 157 15.57 2.68 5.41
N GLY A 158 14.27 2.96 5.31
CA GLY A 158 13.32 2.89 6.43
C GLY A 158 13.39 4.06 7.41
N THR A 159 14.46 4.86 7.39
CA THR A 159 14.70 5.97 8.33
C THR A 159 14.12 7.29 7.80
N PHE A 160 13.29 7.97 8.58
CA PHE A 160 12.69 9.25 8.21
C PHE A 160 13.59 10.45 8.55
N VAL A 161 13.39 11.58 7.84
CA VAL A 161 14.09 12.86 8.03
C VAL A 161 14.14 13.40 9.47
N PHE A 162 13.20 12.99 10.32
CA PHE A 162 13.07 13.43 11.71
C PHE A 162 13.65 12.44 12.73
N GLU A 163 14.12 11.27 12.28
CA GLU A 163 14.75 10.27 13.11
C GLU A 163 16.27 10.48 13.20
N ASP A 164 16.87 9.96 14.26
CA ASP A 164 18.32 9.95 14.39
C ASP A 164 18.93 9.03 13.32
N GLY A 165 19.86 9.54 12.51
CA GLY A 165 20.61 8.73 11.54
C GLY A 165 20.29 8.95 10.06
N PHE A 166 19.37 9.86 9.72
CA PHE A 166 18.99 10.22 8.35
C PHE A 166 20.09 10.91 7.51
#